data_AF-A0A8J3V5F5-F1
#
_entry.id   AF-A0A8J3V5F5-F1
#
_cell.length_a   1.000
_cell.length_b   1.000
_cell.length_c   1.000
_cell.angle_alpha   90.00
_cell.angle_beta   90.00
_cell.angle_gamma   90.00
#
_symmetry.space_group_name_H-M   'P 1'
#
loop_
_entity.id
_entity.type
_entity.pdbx_description
1 polymer ?
#
loop_
_entity_poly.entity_id
_entity_poly.type
_entity_poly.pdbx_seq_one_letter_code
_entity_poly.pdbx_strand_id
1 'polypeptide(L)'
;MGLAVGGWLLFAGGGSPPEPVSHVAAADRACLLGSSAGVHSPAWTALQDMAQRSGGKLIVQRFALPPKADPAAYVGTLVGLHCRTVVADGDEAAAAVATAPKTGKDAGVRFVVVAGHRVAGAAYLPPGGVSAAALEGVLEPHG
;
A
#
# COMPACT_ATOMS: atom_id res chain seq x y z
N MET A 1 -8.56 -28.12 44.05
CA MET A 1 -9.39 -26.96 44.46
C MET A 1 -8.57 -25.70 44.19
N GLY A 2 -9.02 -24.64 43.53
CA GLY A 2 -10.35 -24.24 43.08
C GLY A 2 -10.28 -23.32 41.85
N LEU A 3 -11.46 -23.07 41.29
CA LEU A 3 -11.78 -22.43 40.01
C LEU A 3 -11.86 -20.90 40.10
N ALA A 4 -11.58 -20.22 38.99
CA ALA A 4 -12.19 -18.95 38.55
C ALA A 4 -11.99 -18.89 37.02
N VAL A 5 -12.95 -19.22 36.15
CA VAL A 5 -14.19 -18.52 35.77
C VAL A 5 -13.95 -17.10 35.24
N GLY A 6 -14.21 -16.94 33.94
CA GLY A 6 -14.96 -15.78 33.44
C GLY A 6 -14.21 -14.82 32.53
N GLY A 7 -14.51 -14.84 31.24
CA GLY A 7 -14.11 -13.77 30.32
C GLY A 7 -14.29 -14.09 28.85
N TRP A 8 -15.51 -14.38 28.41
CA TRP A 8 -15.85 -14.39 26.98
C TRP A 8 -15.76 -12.95 26.44
N LEU A 9 -14.90 -12.70 25.46
CA LEU A 9 -14.99 -11.52 24.61
C LEU A 9 -15.21 -11.94 23.17
N LEU A 10 -16.50 -11.84 22.82
CA LEU A 10 -17.15 -11.72 21.53
C LEU A 10 -16.21 -11.30 20.37
N PHE A 11 -16.11 -12.19 19.37
CA PHE A 11 -15.59 -11.87 18.05
C PHE A 11 -16.63 -11.00 17.31
N ALA A 12 -16.50 -9.68 17.44
CA ALA A 12 -17.18 -8.74 16.57
C ALA A 12 -16.45 -8.66 15.23
N GLY A 13 -17.12 -9.09 14.17
CA GLY A 13 -16.66 -8.92 12.80
C GLY A 13 -16.52 -7.43 12.45
N GLY A 14 -15.38 -7.09 11.86
CA GLY A 14 -15.04 -5.76 11.39
C GLY A 14 -13.55 -5.72 11.11
N GLY A 15 -13.17 -5.94 9.85
CA GLY A 15 -11.78 -6.05 9.42
C GLY A 15 -10.95 -4.85 9.90
N SER A 16 -10.21 -5.07 10.97
CA SER A 16 -9.39 -4.04 11.61
C SER A 16 -8.05 -3.95 10.88
N PRO A 17 -7.51 -2.73 10.69
CA PRO A 17 -6.21 -2.56 10.06
C PRO A 17 -5.12 -3.29 10.89
N PRO A 18 -4.11 -3.89 10.23
CA PRO A 18 -3.10 -4.67 10.93
C PRO A 18 -2.30 -3.79 11.89
N GLU A 19 -2.05 -4.32 13.10
CA GLU A 19 -1.26 -3.65 14.14
C GLU A 19 0.20 -3.44 13.68
N PRO A 20 0.84 -2.29 13.96
CA PRO A 20 2.24 -2.06 13.60
C PRO A 20 3.20 -2.95 14.40
N VAL A 21 3.93 -3.85 13.73
CA VAL A 21 5.01 -4.64 14.36
C VAL A 21 6.31 -3.81 14.46
N SER A 22 6.75 -3.58 15.70
CA SER A 22 7.68 -2.52 16.12
C SER A 22 9.19 -2.86 16.03
N HIS A 23 9.65 -3.55 14.98
CA HIS A 23 11.09 -3.91 14.81
C HIS A 23 11.70 -3.51 13.46
N VAL A 24 10.96 -2.78 12.63
CA VAL A 24 11.38 -2.36 11.28
C VAL A 24 11.88 -0.91 11.32
N ALA A 25 12.92 -0.62 12.11
CA ALA A 25 13.33 0.77 12.32
C ALA A 25 14.09 1.41 11.11
N ALA A 26 14.38 0.66 10.04
CA ALA A 26 15.15 1.19 8.90
C ALA A 26 14.71 0.73 7.51
N ALA A 27 13.76 -0.19 7.37
CA ALA A 27 13.34 -0.64 6.04
C ALA A 27 12.24 0.29 5.52
N ASP A 28 12.42 0.81 4.30
CA ASP A 28 11.38 1.53 3.58
C ASP A 28 10.21 0.59 3.33
N ARG A 29 8.98 1.08 3.51
CA ARG A 29 7.77 0.29 3.26
C ARG A 29 7.10 0.78 1.97
N ALA A 30 6.91 -0.15 1.04
CA ALA A 30 6.10 0.04 -0.16
C ALA A 30 4.81 -0.76 -0.06
N CYS A 31 3.69 -0.11 -0.35
CA CYS A 31 2.37 -0.68 -0.20
C CYS A 31 1.68 -0.73 -1.56
N LEU A 32 1.28 -1.91 -1.99
CA LEU A 32 0.39 -2.09 -3.13
C LEU A 32 -1.04 -1.93 -2.66
N LEU A 33 -1.78 -0.99 -3.25
CA LEU A 33 -3.22 -0.84 -3.09
C LEU A 33 -3.88 -1.30 -4.39
N GLY A 34 -4.58 -2.43 -4.36
CA GLY A 34 -5.33 -2.93 -5.52
C GLY A 34 -6.77 -3.26 -5.18
N SER A 35 -7.56 -3.69 -6.17
CA SER A 35 -8.84 -4.33 -5.88
C SER A 35 -8.64 -5.76 -5.34
N SER A 36 -9.63 -6.31 -4.64
CA SER A 36 -9.57 -7.64 -4.01
C SER A 36 -9.33 -8.81 -4.99
N ALA A 37 -9.30 -8.56 -6.31
CA ALA A 37 -9.05 -9.57 -7.34
C ALA A 37 -7.55 -9.78 -7.66
N GLY A 38 -6.63 -8.98 -7.12
CA GLY A 38 -5.24 -8.91 -7.57
C GLY A 38 -4.23 -9.86 -6.91
N VAL A 39 -4.46 -11.18 -6.90
CA VAL A 39 -3.43 -12.12 -6.39
C VAL A 39 -2.20 -12.19 -7.31
N HIS A 40 -2.36 -11.87 -8.60
CA HIS A 40 -1.35 -12.02 -9.65
C HIS A 40 -1.10 -10.72 -10.44
N SER A 41 -1.16 -9.56 -9.80
CA SER A 41 -0.91 -8.32 -10.55
C SER A 41 0.58 -8.14 -10.88
N PRO A 42 0.93 -7.67 -12.09
CA PRO A 42 2.31 -7.38 -12.45
C PRO A 42 3.00 -6.40 -11.49
N ALA A 43 2.24 -5.46 -10.92
CA ALA A 43 2.73 -4.51 -9.92
C ALA A 43 3.15 -5.21 -8.61
N TRP A 44 2.40 -6.23 -8.17
CA TRP A 44 2.79 -7.03 -7.02
C TRP A 44 4.11 -7.79 -7.27
N THR A 45 4.21 -8.47 -8.41
CA THR A 45 5.44 -9.20 -8.79
C THR A 45 6.64 -8.26 -8.84
N ALA A 46 6.49 -7.11 -9.48
CA ALA A 46 7.57 -6.13 -9.59
C ALA A 46 8.01 -5.57 -8.22
N LEU A 47 7.07 -5.32 -7.30
CA LEU A 47 7.39 -4.93 -5.92
C LEU A 47 8.11 -6.06 -5.16
N GLN A 48 7.67 -7.31 -5.31
CA GLN A 48 8.34 -8.45 -4.71
C GLN A 48 9.79 -8.57 -5.21
N ASP A 49 10.02 -8.42 -6.52
CA ASP A 49 11.35 -8.45 -7.10
C ASP A 49 12.25 -7.32 -6.57
N MET A 50 11.71 -6.11 -6.38
CA MET A 50 12.44 -5.02 -5.72
C MET A 50 12.79 -5.37 -4.27
N ALA A 51 11.84 -5.94 -3.52
CA ALA A 51 12.06 -6.33 -2.12
C ALA A 51 13.17 -7.39 -2.00
N GLN A 52 13.16 -8.40 -2.87
CA GLN A 52 14.21 -9.42 -2.93
C GLN A 52 15.58 -8.82 -3.25
N ARG A 53 15.66 -7.91 -4.23
CA ARG A 53 16.90 -7.22 -4.62
C ARG A 53 17.40 -6.22 -3.57
N SER A 54 16.52 -5.71 -2.71
CA SER A 54 16.87 -4.73 -1.66
C SER A 54 17.71 -5.29 -0.51
N GLY A 55 17.83 -6.62 -0.38
CA GLY A 55 18.54 -7.26 0.72
C GLY A 55 17.93 -6.96 2.09
N GLY A 56 16.60 -6.81 2.18
CA GLY A 56 15.87 -6.55 3.43
C GLY A 56 15.65 -5.07 3.77
N LYS A 57 16.06 -4.15 2.88
CA LYS A 57 15.85 -2.70 3.04
C LYS A 57 14.47 -2.22 2.61
N LEU A 58 13.74 -3.03 1.84
CA LEU A 58 12.39 -2.74 1.38
C LEU A 58 11.43 -3.83 1.86
N ILE A 59 10.39 -3.41 2.58
CA ILE A 59 9.26 -4.28 2.92
C ILE A 59 8.09 -3.94 2.00
N VAL A 60 7.55 -4.96 1.35
CA VAL A 60 6.38 -4.83 0.50
C VAL A 60 5.15 -5.43 1.18
N GLN A 61 4.06 -4.69 1.16
CA GLN A 61 2.78 -5.13 1.71
C GLN A 61 1.67 -4.89 0.69
N ARG A 62 0.68 -5.77 0.67
CA ARG A 62 -0.47 -5.66 -0.22
C ARG A 62 -1.73 -5.38 0.59
N PHE A 63 -2.52 -4.45 0.08
CA PHE A 63 -3.81 -4.06 0.61
C PHE A 63 -4.85 -4.11 -0.51
N ALA A 64 -6.03 -4.62 -0.17
CA ALA A 64 -7.18 -4.57 -1.05
C ALA A 64 -8.07 -3.41 -0.60
N LEU A 65 -8.43 -2.52 -1.53
CA LEU A 65 -9.39 -1.47 -1.25
C LEU A 65 -10.77 -2.10 -1.04
N PRO A 66 -11.38 -1.97 0.16
CA PRO A 66 -12.72 -2.49 0.38
C PRO A 66 -13.75 -1.69 -0.43
N PRO A 67 -14.79 -2.32 -0.99
CA PRO A 67 -15.76 -1.65 -1.88
C PRO A 67 -16.60 -0.56 -1.21
N LYS A 68 -16.60 -0.48 0.12
CA LYS A 68 -17.31 0.54 0.93
C LYS A 68 -16.37 1.43 1.74
N ALA A 69 -15.06 1.30 1.55
CA ALA A 69 -14.12 2.15 2.26
C ALA A 69 -14.14 3.56 1.69
N ASP A 70 -14.03 4.56 2.56
CA ASP A 70 -13.70 5.92 2.12
C ASP A 70 -12.28 5.91 1.54
N PRO A 71 -12.10 6.22 0.24
CA PRO A 71 -10.80 6.03 -0.42
C PRO A 71 -9.70 6.92 0.16
N ALA A 72 -10.06 8.15 0.54
CA ALA A 72 -9.15 9.14 1.14
C ALA A 72 -8.65 8.70 2.52
N ALA A 73 -9.56 8.25 3.38
CA ALA A 73 -9.24 7.72 4.71
C ALA A 73 -8.42 6.44 4.64
N TYR A 74 -8.70 5.57 3.65
CA TYR A 74 -7.94 4.33 3.46
C TYR A 74 -6.49 4.63 3.05
N VAL A 75 -6.27 5.52 2.08
CA VAL A 75 -4.92 5.98 1.72
C VAL A 75 -4.25 6.65 2.92
N GLY A 76 -4.95 7.49 3.68
CA GLY A 76 -4.45 8.09 4.91
C GLY A 76 -4.00 7.04 5.95
N THR A 77 -4.70 5.92 6.04
CA THR A 77 -4.34 4.79 6.90
C THR A 77 -3.05 4.12 6.42
N LEU A 78 -2.86 3.92 5.11
CA LEU A 78 -1.61 3.41 4.56
C LEU A 78 -0.43 4.35 4.88
N VAL A 79 -0.64 5.66 4.78
CA VAL A 79 0.37 6.65 5.19
C VAL A 79 0.68 6.53 6.69
N GLY A 80 -0.35 6.35 7.53
CA GLY A 80 -0.20 6.11 8.98
C GLY A 80 0.52 4.79 9.32
N LEU A 81 0.45 3.79 8.46
CA LEU A 81 1.21 2.53 8.55
C LEU A 81 2.66 2.67 8.05
N HIS A 82 3.14 3.91 7.86
CA HIS A 82 4.47 4.25 7.36
C HIS A 82 4.77 3.74 5.94
N CYS A 83 3.76 3.58 5.09
CA CYS A 83 3.98 3.38 3.66
C CYS A 83 4.61 4.66 3.07
N ARG A 84 5.92 4.61 2.77
CA ARG A 84 6.65 5.70 2.08
C ARG A 84 6.36 5.75 0.59
N THR A 85 5.93 4.60 0.05
CA THR A 85 5.49 4.44 -1.32
C THR A 85 4.14 3.74 -1.35
N VAL A 86 3.18 4.28 -2.08
CA VAL A 86 1.89 3.65 -2.34
C VAL A 86 1.74 3.45 -3.86
N VAL A 87 1.70 2.20 -4.29
CA VAL A 87 1.45 1.81 -5.67
C VAL A 87 -0.02 1.43 -5.79
N ALA A 88 -0.81 2.29 -6.42
CA ALA A 88 -2.21 2.04 -6.73
C ALA A 88 -2.31 1.26 -8.04
N ASP A 89 -2.96 0.10 -8.00
CA ASP A 89 -3.09 -0.84 -9.11
C ASP A 89 -4.55 -1.02 -9.50
N GLY A 90 -4.88 -0.59 -10.71
CA GLY A 90 -6.24 -0.49 -11.25
C GLY A 90 -6.89 0.87 -11.03
N ASP A 91 -7.96 1.11 -11.79
CA ASP A 91 -8.62 2.42 -11.85
C ASP A 91 -9.30 2.81 -10.52
N GLU A 92 -9.83 1.86 -9.75
CA GLU A 92 -10.43 2.13 -8.44
C GLU A 92 -9.40 2.61 -7.41
N ALA A 93 -8.23 1.96 -7.38
CA ALA A 93 -7.13 2.38 -6.51
C ALA A 93 -6.53 3.72 -6.96
N ALA A 94 -6.48 3.96 -8.28
CA ALA A 94 -6.05 5.24 -8.84
C ALA A 94 -6.98 6.38 -8.41
N ALA A 95 -8.30 6.16 -8.46
CA ALA A 95 -9.29 7.10 -7.97
C ALA A 95 -9.11 7.39 -6.47
N ALA A 96 -8.79 6.37 -5.67
CA ALA A 96 -8.50 6.54 -4.24
C ALA A 96 -7.31 7.49 -4.01
N VAL A 97 -6.22 7.29 -4.74
CA VAL A 97 -5.04 8.18 -4.69
C VAL A 97 -5.36 9.59 -5.20
N ALA A 98 -6.21 9.74 -6.21
CA ALA A 98 -6.64 11.04 -6.71
C ALA A 98 -7.41 11.85 -5.66
N THR A 99 -8.21 11.17 -4.83
CA THR A 99 -8.96 11.77 -3.72
C THR A 99 -8.18 11.86 -2.41
N ALA A 100 -6.97 11.29 -2.36
CA ALA A 100 -6.19 11.27 -1.14
C ALA A 100 -5.89 12.70 -0.66
N PRO A 101 -6.08 12.99 0.64
CA PRO A 101 -5.87 14.32 1.16
C PRO A 101 -4.41 14.73 0.99
N LYS A 102 -4.15 16.04 0.94
CA LYS A 102 -2.79 16.61 0.82
C LYS A 102 -1.83 16.01 1.86
N THR A 103 -2.33 15.54 3.00
CA THR A 103 -1.58 14.87 4.06
C THR A 103 -0.63 13.75 3.59
N GLY A 104 -0.96 12.98 2.56
CA GLY A 104 -0.02 11.99 2.00
C GLY A 104 1.12 12.64 1.21
N LYS A 105 0.80 13.65 0.38
CA LYS A 105 1.78 14.41 -0.39
C LYS A 105 2.68 15.26 0.52
N ASP A 106 2.10 15.84 1.57
CA ASP A 106 2.77 16.69 2.56
C ASP A 106 3.66 15.86 3.51
N ALA A 107 3.36 14.57 3.70
CA ALA A 107 4.18 13.63 4.47
C ALA A 107 5.36 13.03 3.67
N GLY A 108 5.57 13.47 2.43
CA GLY A 108 6.63 12.96 1.55
C GLY A 108 6.38 11.53 1.06
N VAL A 109 5.13 11.10 0.97
CA VAL A 109 4.77 9.79 0.41
C VAL A 109 4.77 9.85 -1.11
N ARG A 110 5.43 8.87 -1.73
CA ARG A 110 5.45 8.70 -3.18
C ARG A 110 4.25 7.89 -3.62
N PHE A 111 3.44 8.45 -4.51
CA PHE A 111 2.32 7.75 -5.13
C PHE A 111 2.70 7.32 -6.54
N VAL A 112 2.45 6.06 -6.86
CA VAL A 112 2.56 5.50 -8.22
C VAL A 112 1.20 4.95 -8.61
N VAL A 113 0.75 5.24 -9.82
CA VAL A 113 -0.50 4.72 -10.36
C VAL A 113 -0.20 3.81 -11.55
N VAL A 114 -0.64 2.57 -11.43
CA VAL A 114 -0.65 1.54 -12.46
C VAL A 114 -2.10 1.38 -12.91
N ALA A 115 -2.52 2.16 -13.91
CA ALA A 115 -3.93 2.23 -14.32
C ALA A 115 -4.09 2.68 -15.77
N GLY A 116 -5.33 2.68 -16.28
CA GLY A 116 -5.64 3.17 -17.62
C GLY A 116 -5.45 4.68 -17.78
N HIS A 117 -5.28 5.42 -16.68
CA HIS A 117 -5.26 6.87 -16.66
C HIS A 117 -4.24 7.44 -15.65
N ARG A 118 -3.87 8.71 -15.85
CA ARG A 118 -2.92 9.44 -14.99
C ARG A 118 -3.64 10.13 -13.82
N VAL A 119 -2.95 10.25 -12.69
CA VAL A 119 -3.41 11.01 -11.52
C VAL A 119 -2.43 12.14 -11.22
N ALA A 120 -2.95 13.34 -10.98
CA ALA A 120 -2.12 14.53 -10.74
C ALA A 120 -1.28 14.38 -9.46
N GLY A 121 0.04 14.57 -9.59
CA GLY A 121 0.99 14.46 -8.49
C GLY A 121 1.29 13.02 -8.05
N ALA A 122 1.02 12.04 -8.91
CA ALA A 122 1.50 10.66 -8.79
C ALA A 122 2.36 10.31 -10.01
N ALA A 123 3.36 9.46 -9.83
CA ALA A 123 4.03 8.82 -10.94
C ALA A 123 3.06 7.88 -11.66
N TYR A 124 3.24 7.69 -12.95
CA TYR A 124 2.33 6.90 -13.78
C TYR A 124 3.08 5.78 -14.51
N LEU A 125 2.54 4.58 -14.44
CA LEU A 125 2.96 3.44 -15.25
C LEU A 125 1.73 2.84 -15.95
N PRO A 126 1.77 2.60 -17.27
CA PRO A 126 0.71 1.86 -17.93
C PRO A 126 0.72 0.38 -17.48
N PRO A 127 -0.44 -0.30 -17.39
CA PRO A 127 -0.52 -1.69 -16.89
C PRO A 127 0.38 -2.68 -17.64
N GLY A 128 0.60 -2.47 -18.93
CA GLY A 128 1.48 -3.31 -19.77
C GLY A 128 2.98 -2.98 -19.67
N GLY A 129 3.36 -1.90 -18.99
CA GLY A 129 4.74 -1.44 -18.86
C GLY A 129 5.34 -1.66 -17.46
N VAL A 130 4.65 -2.40 -16.60
CA VAL A 130 5.05 -2.58 -15.20
C VAL A 130 6.17 -3.61 -15.12
N SER A 131 7.31 -3.18 -14.59
CA SER A 131 8.43 -4.03 -14.23
C SER A 131 9.11 -3.47 -12.99
N ALA A 132 9.96 -4.27 -12.36
CA ALA A 132 10.68 -3.85 -11.18
C ALA A 132 11.64 -2.68 -11.49
N ALA A 133 12.28 -2.67 -12.66
CA ALA A 133 13.10 -1.57 -13.14
C ALA A 133 12.28 -0.30 -13.45
N ALA A 134 11.09 -0.46 -14.03
CA ALA A 134 10.20 0.68 -14.29
C ALA A 134 9.68 1.31 -12.99
N LEU A 135 9.36 0.49 -11.98
CA LEU A 135 9.01 0.97 -10.65
C LEU A 135 10.19 1.65 -9.96
N GLU A 136 11.39 1.08 -10.03
CA GLU A 136 12.62 1.72 -9.51
C GLU A 136 12.83 3.10 -10.14
N GLY A 137 12.78 3.20 -11.48
CA GLY A 137 13.00 4.46 -12.18
C GLY A 137 11.99 5.57 -11.87
N VAL A 138 10.76 5.24 -11.45
CA VAL A 138 9.78 6.24 -10.99
C VAL A 138 9.83 6.50 -9.49
N LEU A 139 10.49 5.62 -8.73
CA LEU A 139 10.65 5.74 -7.28
C LEU A 139 11.96 6.42 -6.89
N GLU A 140 13.00 6.35 -7.71
CA GLU A 140 14.23 7.10 -7.49
C GLU A 140 13.96 8.62 -7.54
N PRO A 141 14.47 9.39 -6.57
CA PRO A 141 14.43 10.83 -6.68
C PRO A 141 15.27 11.22 -7.89
N HIS A 142 14.70 11.99 -8.83
CA HIS A 142 15.53 12.80 -9.70
C HIS A 142 16.39 13.67 -8.78
N GLY A 143 17.69 13.35 -8.71
CA GLY A 143 18.69 14.16 -8.03
C GLY A 143 18.73 15.57 -8.58
#